data_AF-A0A821CZI2-F1
#
_entry.id   AF-A0A821CZI2-F1
#
_cell.length_a   1.000
_cell.length_b   1.000
_cell.length_c   1.000
_cell.angle_alpha   90.00
_cell.angle_beta   90.00
_cell.angle_gamma   90.00
#
_symmetry.space_group_name_H-M   'P 1'
#
loop_
_entity.id
_entity.type
_entity.pdbx_description
1 polymer ?
#
loop_
_entity_poly.entity_id
_entity_poly.type
_entity_poly.pdbx_seq_one_letter_code
_entity_poly.pdbx_strand_id
1 'polypeptide(L)'
;QWPRRNGKNGETIISNVGCCGLAIDDNGSLYIVDLMKHEVKQYCMGEVEGIVVAGGNGQGNRLDQLNSPTYAFVDRDHSVYVTDRNNHRVMKWMKGAKQGIVVAGGQGE
;
A
#
# COMPACT_ATOMS: atom_id res chain seq x y z
N GLN A 1 14.40 -6.52 18.62
CA GLN A 1 13.83 -5.50 19.53
C GLN A 1 13.60 -4.24 18.72
N TRP A 2 12.40 -3.65 18.78
CA TRP A 2 12.07 -2.40 18.08
C TRP A 2 12.99 -1.27 18.60
N PRO A 3 13.75 -0.56 17.75
CA PRO A 3 14.60 0.53 18.21
C PRO A 3 13.70 1.64 18.73
N ARG A 4 13.76 1.86 20.05
CA ARG A 4 13.06 2.94 20.73
C ARG A 4 13.69 4.26 20.31
N ARG A 5 13.03 5.00 19.42
CA ARG A 5 13.25 6.44 19.28
C ARG A 5 11.91 7.14 19.42
N ASN A 6 11.83 7.91 20.51
CA ASN A 6 10.91 9.00 20.84
C ASN A 6 9.39 8.83 20.68
N GLY A 7 8.87 7.64 20.42
CA GLY A 7 7.47 7.33 20.75
C GLY A 7 7.40 6.78 22.18
N LYS A 8 6.73 7.48 23.12
CA LYS A 8 6.31 6.81 24.36
C LYS A 8 5.39 5.65 23.97
N ASN A 9 5.35 4.57 24.76
CA ASN A 9 4.39 3.48 24.53
C ASN A 9 2.98 4.07 24.36
N GLY A 10 2.36 3.83 23.20
CA GLY A 10 1.03 4.37 22.88
C GLY A 10 1.01 5.71 22.14
N GLU A 11 2.14 6.22 21.66
CA GLU A 11 2.19 7.43 20.83
C GLU A 11 1.85 7.13 19.36
N THR A 12 0.89 7.87 18.82
CA THR A 12 0.47 7.77 17.41
C THR A 12 1.56 8.35 16.51
N ILE A 13 2.27 7.47 15.80
CA ILE A 13 3.35 7.84 14.87
C ILE A 13 2.86 8.15 13.45
N ILE A 14 1.68 7.65 13.07
CA ILE A 14 1.04 7.90 11.77
C ILE A 14 -0.44 8.19 12.04
N SER A 15 -0.94 9.32 11.56
CA SER A 15 -2.35 9.74 11.71
C SER A 15 -2.96 10.11 10.35
N ASN A 16 -4.29 10.27 10.30
CA ASN A 16 -5.04 10.61 9.08
C ASN A 16 -4.87 9.63 7.91
N VAL A 17 -4.78 8.34 8.21
CA VAL A 17 -4.79 7.28 7.20
C VAL A 17 -6.21 6.76 7.04
N GLY A 18 -6.73 6.75 5.80
CA GLY A 18 -7.97 6.04 5.44
C GLY A 18 -7.79 4.52 5.41
N CYS A 19 -7.22 3.95 6.48
CA CYS A 19 -6.69 2.59 6.49
C CYS A 19 -7.79 1.56 6.28
N CYS A 20 -7.63 0.69 5.28
CA CYS A 20 -8.49 -0.47 5.06
C CYS A 20 -7.73 -1.80 5.13
N GLY A 21 -6.40 -1.78 5.03
CA GLY A 21 -5.57 -2.97 5.10
C GLY A 21 -4.11 -2.64 5.41
N LEU A 22 -3.39 -3.63 5.92
CA LEU A 22 -1.95 -3.54 6.21
C LEU A 22 -1.22 -4.81 5.82
N ALA A 23 0.06 -4.69 5.51
CA ALA A 23 1.00 -5.79 5.33
C ALA A 23 2.37 -5.43 5.91
N ILE A 24 3.17 -6.44 6.22
CA ILE A 24 4.54 -6.26 6.71
C ILE A 24 5.45 -7.16 5.86
N ASP A 25 6.56 -6.61 5.36
CA ASP A 25 7.55 -7.40 4.63
C ASP A 25 8.61 -8.04 5.57
N ASP A 26 9.49 -8.85 5.00
CA ASP A 26 10.57 -9.54 5.72
C ASP A 26 11.65 -8.60 6.28
N ASN A 27 11.73 -7.36 5.79
CA ASN A 27 12.54 -6.29 6.36
C ASN A 27 11.85 -5.55 7.52
N GLY A 28 10.60 -5.90 7.83
CA GLY A 28 9.79 -5.24 8.86
C GLY A 28 9.21 -3.90 8.44
N SER A 29 9.20 -3.58 7.14
CA SER A 29 8.53 -2.39 6.62
C SER A 29 7.02 -2.56 6.67
N LEU A 30 6.29 -1.53 7.10
CA LEU A 30 4.84 -1.51 7.16
C LEU A 30 4.27 -0.96 5.86
N TYR A 31 3.33 -1.66 5.26
CA TYR A 31 2.59 -1.21 4.09
C TYR A 31 1.16 -0.95 4.51
N ILE A 32 0.66 0.24 4.22
CA ILE A 32 -0.66 0.69 4.60
C ILE A 32 -1.45 0.99 3.33
N VAL A 33 -2.63 0.39 3.22
CA VAL A 33 -3.59 0.70 2.16
C VAL A 33 -4.48 1.85 2.62
N ASP A 34 -4.34 2.99 1.96
CA ASP A 34 -5.21 4.13 2.18
C ASP A 34 -6.31 4.16 1.11
N LEU A 35 -7.50 3.75 1.52
CA LEU A 35 -8.66 3.67 0.64
C LEU A 35 -9.11 5.05 0.16
N MET A 36 -8.99 6.06 1.02
CA MET A 36 -9.42 7.44 0.73
C MET A 36 -8.46 8.16 -0.20
N LYS A 37 -7.18 7.77 -0.18
CA LYS A 37 -6.15 8.29 -1.07
C LYS A 37 -5.93 7.46 -2.33
N HIS A 38 -6.52 6.26 -2.40
CA HIS A 38 -6.35 5.32 -3.51
C HIS A 38 -4.87 4.97 -3.76
N GLU A 39 -4.17 4.67 -2.67
CA GLU A 39 -2.73 4.41 -2.70
C GLU A 39 -2.32 3.37 -1.64
N VAL A 40 -1.13 2.83 -1.81
CA VAL A 40 -0.44 2.06 -0.79
C VAL A 40 0.86 2.77 -0.43
N LYS A 41 1.08 3.00 0.86
CA LYS A 41 2.30 3.60 1.38
C LYS A 41 3.15 2.58 2.13
N GLN A 42 4.44 2.57 1.85
CA GLN A 42 5.45 1.84 2.62
C GLN A 42 6.09 2.77 3.65
N TYR A 43 6.26 2.29 4.87
CA TYR A 43 6.97 2.93 5.97
C TYR A 43 8.11 2.01 6.39
N CYS A 44 9.36 2.45 6.25
CA CYS A 44 10.48 1.67 6.76
C CYS A 44 10.48 1.69 8.29
N MET A 45 11.15 0.71 8.90
CA MET A 45 11.21 0.60 10.35
C MET A 45 11.78 1.89 10.98
N GLY A 46 10.96 2.56 11.77
CA GLY A 46 11.33 3.80 12.46
C GLY A 46 11.13 5.09 11.65
N GLU A 47 10.62 5.01 10.42
CA GLU A 47 10.22 6.18 9.63
C GLU A 47 8.77 6.57 9.91
N VAL A 48 8.51 7.88 9.89
CA VAL A 48 7.15 8.45 10.05
C VAL A 48 6.55 8.90 8.73
N GLU A 49 7.40 9.15 7.72
CA GLU A 49 6.97 9.49 6.37
C GLU A 49 6.94 8.22 5.51
N GLY A 50 5.81 7.99 4.85
CA GLY A 50 5.64 6.84 3.98
C GLY A 50 5.84 7.22 2.51
N ILE A 51 6.44 6.31 1.75
CA ILE A 51 6.58 6.44 0.30
C ILE A 51 5.43 5.74 -0.41
N VAL A 52 4.86 6.37 -1.44
CA VAL A 52 3.83 5.73 -2.28
C VAL A 52 4.48 4.66 -3.16
N VAL A 53 4.01 3.43 -3.02
CA VAL A 53 4.54 2.26 -3.75
C VAL A 53 3.54 1.64 -4.73
N ALA A 54 2.26 2.01 -4.63
CA ALA A 54 1.22 1.65 -5.59
C ALA A 54 0.12 2.73 -5.61
N GLY A 55 -0.45 3.00 -6.79
CA GLY A 55 -1.46 4.06 -6.96
C GLY A 55 -0.88 5.47 -6.76
N GLY A 56 -1.64 6.34 -6.08
CA GLY A 56 -1.23 7.72 -5.79
C GLY A 56 -1.40 8.72 -6.94
N ASN A 57 -1.79 8.26 -8.13
CA ASN A 57 -2.07 9.12 -9.30
C ASN A 57 -3.57 9.47 -9.43
N GLY A 58 -4.24 9.61 -8.29
CA GLY A 58 -5.68 9.81 -8.19
C GLY A 58 -6.51 8.56 -8.44
N GLN A 59 -7.81 8.67 -8.17
CA GLN A 59 -8.78 7.62 -8.41
C GLN A 59 -8.89 7.31 -9.91
N GLY A 60 -8.92 6.03 -10.28
CA GLY A 60 -9.21 5.62 -11.65
C GLY A 60 -8.80 4.18 -11.94
N ASN A 61 -8.84 3.81 -13.22
CA ASN A 61 -8.63 2.43 -13.69
C ASN A 61 -7.38 2.25 -14.57
N ARG A 62 -6.57 3.29 -14.76
CA ARG A 62 -5.27 3.16 -15.44
C ARG A 62 -4.32 2.26 -14.64
N LEU A 63 -3.24 1.82 -15.27
CA LEU A 63 -2.25 0.94 -14.64
C LEU A 63 -1.44 1.62 -13.53
N ASP A 64 -1.42 2.95 -13.49
CA ASP A 64 -0.80 3.78 -12.46
C ASP A 64 -1.79 4.28 -11.39
N GLN A 65 -3.06 3.87 -11.47
CA GLN A 65 -4.16 4.29 -10.60
C GLN A 65 -4.80 3.12 -9.86
N LEU A 66 -5.46 3.44 -8.75
CA LEU A 66 -6.31 2.54 -7.98
C LEU A 66 -7.68 3.20 -7.76
N ASN A 67 -8.67 2.39 -7.37
CA ASN A 67 -10.02 2.82 -7.05
C ASN A 67 -10.54 2.09 -5.81
N SER A 68 -10.50 2.80 -4.69
CA SER A 68 -10.83 2.29 -3.34
C SER A 68 -10.18 0.94 -3.03
N PRO A 69 -8.83 0.85 -3.03
CA PRO A 69 -8.15 -0.39 -2.69
C PRO A 69 -8.43 -0.76 -1.23
N THR A 70 -8.52 -2.06 -0.94
CA THR A 70 -8.90 -2.54 0.39
C THR A 70 -7.83 -3.33 1.12
N TYR A 71 -6.95 -4.03 0.41
CA TYR A 71 -5.96 -4.90 1.02
C TYR A 71 -4.69 -4.95 0.17
N ALA A 72 -3.56 -5.23 0.83
CA ALA A 72 -2.29 -5.45 0.18
C ALA A 72 -1.59 -6.68 0.72
N PHE A 73 -0.80 -7.33 -0.14
CA PHE A 73 0.14 -8.39 0.21
C PHE A 73 1.49 -8.04 -0.40
N VAL A 74 2.58 -8.38 0.30
CA VAL A 74 3.95 -8.11 -0.17
C VAL A 74 4.70 -9.43 -0.29
N ASP A 75 5.27 -9.70 -1.46
CA ASP A 75 6.09 -10.88 -1.70
C ASP A 75 7.56 -10.67 -1.30
N ARG A 76 8.38 -11.72 -1.40
CA ARG A 76 9.82 -11.68 -1.05
C ARG A 76 10.66 -10.80 -1.98
N ASP A 77 10.13 -10.46 -3.16
CA ASP A 77 10.79 -9.52 -4.08
C ASP A 77 10.36 -8.06 -3.79
N HIS A 78 9.66 -7.85 -2.68
CA HIS A 78 9.01 -6.59 -2.29
C HIS A 78 8.05 -6.06 -3.36
N SER A 79 7.42 -6.96 -4.12
CA SER A 79 6.31 -6.58 -4.99
C SER A 79 5.03 -6.48 -4.17
N VAL A 80 4.24 -5.45 -4.45
CA VAL A 80 2.99 -5.17 -3.75
C VAL A 80 1.83 -5.65 -4.61
N TYR A 81 1.04 -6.57 -4.07
CA TYR A 81 -0.23 -7.01 -4.62
C TYR A 81 -1.34 -6.23 -3.94
N VAL A 82 -2.23 -5.62 -4.71
CA VAL A 82 -3.30 -4.76 -4.20
C VAL A 82 -4.65 -5.22 -4.72
N THR A 83 -5.62 -5.40 -3.82
CA THR A 83 -7.01 -5.61 -4.21
C THR A 83 -7.65 -4.27 -4.57
N ASP A 84 -7.78 -4.00 -5.86
CA ASP A 84 -8.31 -2.77 -6.43
C ASP A 84 -9.84 -2.89 -6.57
N ARG A 85 -10.52 -2.78 -5.43
CA ARG A 85 -11.90 -3.26 -5.23
C ARG A 85 -12.90 -2.74 -6.26
N ASN A 86 -12.94 -1.43 -6.48
CA ASN A 86 -13.94 -0.84 -7.37
C ASN A 86 -13.58 -0.97 -8.85
N ASN A 87 -12.37 -1.42 -9.17
CA ASN A 87 -11.98 -1.80 -10.53
C ASN A 87 -12.05 -3.32 -10.74
N HIS A 88 -12.54 -4.07 -9.74
CA HIS A 88 -12.75 -5.52 -9.81
C HIS A 88 -11.51 -6.30 -10.28
N ARG A 89 -10.33 -5.88 -9.81
CA ARG A 89 -9.05 -6.47 -10.23
C ARG A 89 -8.07 -6.58 -9.07
N VAL A 90 -7.07 -7.44 -9.26
CA VAL A 90 -5.88 -7.50 -8.44
C VAL A 90 -4.72 -7.01 -9.28
N MET A 91 -3.98 -6.06 -8.73
CA MET A 91 -2.84 -5.43 -9.37
C MET A 91 -1.55 -5.83 -8.66
N LYS A 92 -0.47 -6.04 -9.41
CA LYS A 92 0.89 -6.21 -8.88
C LYS A 92 1.75 -5.02 -9.29
N TRP A 93 2.39 -4.37 -8.31
CA TRP A 93 3.49 -3.43 -8.53
C TRP A 93 4.81 -4.10 -8.14
N MET A 94 5.75 -4.17 -9.06
CA MET A 94 7.12 -4.53 -8.72
C MET A 94 7.77 -3.38 -7.96
N LYS A 95 8.75 -3.68 -7.10
CA LYS A 95 9.48 -2.66 -6.33
C LYS A 95 10.01 -1.55 -7.25
N GLY A 96 9.63 -0.30 -6.99
CA GLY A 96 10.04 0.88 -7.76
C GLY A 96 9.34 1.06 -9.11
N ALA A 97 8.36 0.22 -9.47
CA ALA A 97 7.59 0.40 -10.69
C ALA A 97 6.66 1.62 -10.60
N LYS A 98 6.55 2.39 -11.69
CA LYS A 98 5.63 3.54 -11.77
C LYS A 98 4.16 3.13 -12.02
N GLN A 99 3.94 1.93 -12.53
CA GLN A 99 2.63 1.37 -12.84
C GLN A 99 2.61 -0.12 -12.51
N GLY A 100 1.43 -0.64 -12.24
CA GLY A 100 1.23 -2.04 -11.96
C GLY A 100 0.87 -2.84 -13.20
N ILE A 101 0.68 -4.14 -12.99
CA ILE A 101 0.11 -5.06 -13.96
C ILE A 101 -1.12 -5.72 -13.36
N VAL A 102 -2.14 -5.98 -14.18
CA VAL A 102 -3.29 -6.77 -13.76
C VAL A 102 -2.84 -8.22 -13.66
N VAL A 103 -3.00 -8.84 -12.49
CA VAL A 103 -2.65 -10.25 -12.26
C VAL A 103 -3.88 -11.14 -12.09
N ALA A 104 -5.05 -10.56 -11.81
CA ALA A 104 -6.34 -11.24 -11.80
C ALA A 104 -7.49 -10.23 -11.97
N GLY A 105 -8.63 -10.67 -12.52
CA GLY A 105 -9.83 -9.85 -12.69
C GLY A 105 -9.73 -8.81 -13.81
N GLY A 106 -10.46 -7.70 -13.68
CA GLY A 106 -10.50 -6.59 -14.65
C GLY A 106 -11.63 -6.62 -15.68
N GLN A 107 -12.60 -7.53 -15.52
CA GLN A 107 -13.81 -7.60 -16.34
C GLN A 107 -15.10 -7.41 -15.53
N GLY A 108 -15.04 -6.76 -14.37
CA GLY A 108 -16.24 -6.42 -13.60
C GLY A 108 -16.97 -5.22 -14.24
N GLU A 109 -18.28 -5.38 -14.45
CA GLU A 109 -19.23 -4.35 -14.92
C GLU A 109 -19.28 -3.12 -14.00
#